data_AF-A0A1I2N4F7-F1
#
_entry.id   AF-A0A1I2N4F7-F1
#
_cell.length_a   1.000
_cell.length_b   1.000
_cell.length_c   1.000
_cell.angle_alpha   90.00
_cell.angle_beta   90.00
_cell.angle_gamma   90.00
#
_symmetry.space_group_name_H-M   'P 1'
#
loop_
_entity.id
_entity.type
_entity.pdbx_description
1 polymer ?
#
loop_
_entity_poly.entity_id
_entity_poly.type
_entity_poly.pdbx_seq_one_letter_code
_entity_poly.pdbx_strand_id
1 'polypeptide(L)'
;MIRGPLELFRVVLIVVFLGVLIASGMTFIYHLIHMSVGGLGFLFIFIATLLFIFVLYRNKFQFHGFFRGKQLQKLSVKLTLTLLVIAVLLIIIAPIVS
;
A
#
# COMPACT_ATOMS: atom_id res chain seq x y z
N MET A 1 3.42 1.77 29.32
CA MET A 1 2.67 0.63 28.74
C MET A 1 1.75 1.00 27.56
N ILE A 2 1.50 2.29 27.25
CA ILE A 2 0.50 2.70 26.24
C ILE A 2 1.07 2.83 24.80
N ARG A 3 2.39 2.79 24.60
CA ARG A 3 3.02 3.11 23.30
C ARG A 3 2.71 2.08 22.20
N GLY A 4 2.66 0.79 22.52
CA GLY A 4 2.38 -0.26 21.52
C GLY A 4 0.98 -0.16 20.89
N PRO A 5 -0.10 -0.09 21.69
CA PRO A 5 -1.46 0.05 21.16
C PRO A 5 -1.69 1.30 20.31
N LEU A 6 -1.10 2.46 20.67
CA LEU A 6 -1.22 3.68 19.88
C LEU A 6 -0.57 3.56 18.50
N GLU A 7 0.53 2.82 18.38
CA GLU A 7 1.17 2.61 17.09
C GLU A 7 0.39 1.68 16.19
N LEU A 8 -0.18 0.60 16.76
CA LEU A 8 -1.08 -0.28 16.03
C LEU A 8 -2.30 0.48 15.53
N PHE A 9 -2.91 1.32 16.39
CA PHE A 9 -4.02 2.17 15.99
C PHE A 9 -3.66 3.10 14.83
N ARG A 10 -2.48 3.74 14.89
CA ARG A 10 -1.99 4.60 13.79
C ARG A 10 -1.78 3.81 12.50
N VAL A 11 -1.20 2.60 12.57
CA VAL A 11 -1.01 1.74 11.39
C VAL A 11 -2.35 1.40 10.77
N VAL A 12 -3.33 0.99 11.57
CA VAL A 12 -4.68 0.66 11.11
C VAL A 12 -5.33 1.86 10.43
N LEU A 13 -5.25 3.05 11.04
CA LEU A 13 -5.78 4.28 10.42
C LEU A 13 -5.12 4.58 9.06
N ILE A 14 -3.80 4.46 8.96
CA ILE A 14 -3.07 4.69 7.71
C ILE A 14 -3.51 3.68 6.64
N VAL A 15 -3.59 2.39 6.99
CA VAL A 15 -3.97 1.32 6.06
C VAL A 15 -5.41 1.52 5.58
N VAL A 16 -6.35 1.81 6.48
CA VAL A 16 -7.75 2.02 6.11
C VAL A 16 -7.90 3.28 5.25
N PHE A 17 -7.33 4.42 5.67
CA PHE A 17 -7.48 5.68 4.95
C PHE A 17 -6.80 5.65 3.58
N LEU A 18 -5.53 5.24 3.51
CA LEU A 18 -4.83 5.12 2.23
C LEU A 18 -5.39 3.99 1.38
N GLY A 19 -5.84 2.90 1.98
CA GLY A 19 -6.43 1.77 1.27
C GLY A 19 -7.67 2.18 0.50
N VAL A 20 -8.61 2.86 1.16
CA VAL A 20 -9.83 3.39 0.52
C VAL A 20 -9.48 4.43 -0.55
N LEU A 21 -8.57 5.36 -0.25
CA LEU A 21 -8.17 6.41 -1.19
C LEU A 21 -7.53 5.83 -2.47
N ILE A 22 -6.62 4.88 -2.33
CA ILE A 22 -5.94 4.26 -3.47
C ILE A 22 -6.92 3.38 -4.25
N ALA A 23 -7.71 2.54 -3.56
CA ALA A 23 -8.66 1.65 -4.23
C ALA A 23 -9.70 2.43 -5.03
N SER A 24 -10.32 3.47 -4.44
CA SER A 24 -11.29 4.33 -5.14
C SER A 24 -10.65 5.07 -6.31
N GLY A 25 -9.44 5.60 -6.13
CA GLY A 25 -8.67 6.23 -7.21
C GLY A 25 -8.37 5.28 -8.37
N MET A 26 -7.98 4.03 -8.07
CA MET A 26 -7.71 3.01 -9.10
C MET A 26 -8.98 2.65 -9.86
N THR A 27 -10.09 2.36 -9.16
CA THR A 27 -11.37 2.05 -9.83
C THR A 27 -11.83 3.21 -10.71
N PHE A 28 -11.64 4.46 -10.28
CA PHE A 28 -11.95 5.64 -11.09
C PHE A 28 -11.06 5.70 -12.35
N ILE A 29 -9.76 5.45 -12.23
CA ILE A 29 -8.85 5.43 -13.38
C ILE A 29 -9.24 4.34 -14.39
N TYR A 30 -9.54 3.11 -13.93
CA TYR A 30 -9.97 2.04 -14.83
C TYR A 30 -11.28 2.37 -15.55
N HIS A 31 -12.21 3.01 -14.85
CA HIS A 31 -13.45 3.48 -15.46
C HIS A 31 -13.19 4.57 -16.51
N LEU A 32 -12.26 5.50 -16.27
CA LEU A 32 -11.89 6.54 -17.24
C LEU A 32 -11.30 5.97 -18.53
N ILE A 33 -10.57 4.85 -18.44
CA ILE A 33 -9.99 4.16 -19.62
C ILE A 33 -10.90 3.06 -20.18
N HIS A 34 -12.17 3.03 -19.77
CA HIS A 34 -13.19 2.06 -20.22
C HIS A 34 -12.80 0.59 -19.99
N MET A 35 -11.98 0.32 -18.97
CA MET A 35 -11.63 -1.04 -18.57
C MET A 35 -12.48 -1.48 -17.38
N SER A 36 -13.11 -2.65 -17.51
CA SER A 36 -13.78 -3.31 -16.38
C SER A 36 -12.76 -4.12 -15.59
N VAL A 37 -12.84 -4.04 -14.26
CA VAL A 37 -12.06 -4.89 -13.37
C VAL A 37 -12.97 -5.95 -12.76
N GLY A 38 -12.61 -7.22 -12.93
CA GLY A 38 -13.32 -8.38 -12.37
C GLY A 38 -12.70 -8.89 -11.07
N GLY A 39 -13.17 -10.05 -10.60
CA GLY A 39 -12.86 -10.55 -9.26
C GLY A 39 -11.35 -10.71 -8.98
N LEU A 40 -10.62 -11.36 -9.89
CA LEU A 40 -9.16 -11.53 -9.76
C LEU A 40 -8.42 -10.19 -9.91
N GLY A 41 -8.90 -9.30 -10.77
CA GLY A 41 -8.35 -7.95 -10.92
C GLY A 41 -8.47 -7.11 -9.65
N PHE A 42 -9.60 -7.18 -8.94
CA PHE A 42 -9.77 -6.51 -7.64
C PHE A 42 -8.79 -7.04 -6.59
N LEU A 43 -8.52 -8.35 -6.59
CA LEU A 43 -7.50 -8.95 -5.73
C LEU A 43 -6.10 -8.39 -6.03
N PHE A 44 -5.77 -8.19 -7.31
CA PHE A 44 -4.47 -7.64 -7.70
C PHE A 44 -4.33 -6.19 -7.28
N ILE A 45 -5.39 -5.38 -7.44
CA ILE A 45 -5.43 -3.99 -6.93
C ILE A 45 -5.26 -3.97 -5.41
N PHE A 46 -5.93 -4.88 -4.68
CA PHE A 46 -5.82 -4.96 -3.23
C PHE A 46 -4.39 -5.29 -2.78
N ILE A 47 -3.76 -6.31 -3.37
CA ILE A 47 -2.37 -6.69 -3.06
C ILE A 47 -1.40 -5.54 -3.41
N ALA A 48 -1.55 -4.92 -4.58
CA ALA A 48 -0.73 -3.78 -4.99
C ALA A 48 -0.85 -2.61 -4.01
N THR A 49 -2.08 -2.31 -3.55
CA THR A 49 -2.36 -1.26 -2.58
C THR A 49 -1.67 -1.55 -1.24
N LEU A 50 -1.75 -2.79 -0.73
CA LEU A 50 -1.06 -3.18 0.49
C LEU A 50 0.46 -3.09 0.37
N LEU A 51 1.04 -3.52 -0.75
CA LEU A 51 2.47 -3.39 -1.01
C LEU A 51 2.92 -1.92 -1.02
N PHE A 52 2.15 -1.06 -1.68
CA PHE A 52 2.43 0.37 -1.74
C PHE A 52 2.36 1.02 -0.35
N ILE A 53 1.30 0.73 0.42
CA ILE A 53 1.15 1.24 1.79
C ILE A 53 2.27 0.71 2.69
N PHE A 54 2.65 -0.56 2.57
CA PHE A 54 3.75 -1.14 3.33
C PHE A 54 5.08 -0.42 3.07
N VAL A 55 5.41 -0.17 1.79
CA VAL A 55 6.61 0.57 1.40
C VAL A 55 6.58 1.99 1.96
N LEU A 56 5.46 2.71 1.80
CA LEU A 56 5.29 4.06 2.35
C LEU A 56 5.42 4.08 3.88
N TYR A 57 4.81 3.11 4.55
CA TYR A 57 4.86 3.01 5.99
C TYR A 57 6.29 2.79 6.48
N ARG A 58 6.96 1.75 5.97
CA ARG A 58 8.33 1.38 6.38
C ARG A 58 9.38 2.45 6.05
N ASN A 59 9.18 3.25 4.99
CA ASN A 59 10.17 4.24 4.57
C ASN A 59 9.87 5.67 5.05
N LYS A 60 8.62 6.01 5.35
CA LYS A 60 8.20 7.38 5.71
C LYS A 60 7.43 7.44 7.03
N PHE A 61 6.24 6.83 7.11
CA PHE A 61 5.34 7.04 8.26
C PHE A 61 5.84 6.42 9.57
N GLN A 62 6.61 5.34 9.51
CA GLN A 62 7.16 4.69 10.70
C GLN A 62 8.09 5.63 11.50
N PHE A 63 8.86 6.50 10.83
CA PHE A 63 9.81 7.42 11.47
C PHE A 63 9.17 8.62 12.17
N HIS A 64 7.90 8.91 11.87
CA HIS A 64 7.16 10.01 12.49
C HIS A 64 6.42 9.56 13.77
N GLY A 65 6.74 8.36 14.29
CA GLY A 65 6.02 7.71 15.39
C GLY A 65 6.57 7.93 16.79
N PHE A 66 5.91 7.25 17.73
CA PHE A 66 6.23 7.29 19.15
C PHE A 66 7.37 6.31 19.49
N PHE A 67 7.63 5.31 18.64
CA PHE A 67 8.85 4.53 18.64
C PHE A 67 9.98 5.36 18.07
N ARG A 68 10.94 5.72 18.93
CA ARG A 68 12.26 6.22 18.55
C ARG A 68 13.29 5.21 19.04
N GLY A 69 13.37 4.07 18.36
CA GLY A 69 14.30 3.00 18.69
C GLY A 69 15.47 2.91 17.69
N LYS A 70 16.67 2.53 18.16
CA LYS A 70 17.89 2.34 17.37
C LYS A 70 17.75 1.29 16.22
N GLN A 71 16.64 0.55 16.17
CA GLN A 71 16.36 -0.50 15.16
C GLN A 71 15.42 -0.05 14.03
N LEU A 72 15.04 1.24 13.97
CA LEU A 72 14.28 1.76 12.83
C LEU A 72 15.18 1.92 11.61
N GLN A 73 15.19 0.91 10.75
CA GLN A 73 15.87 0.95 9.46
C GLN A 73 14.85 1.01 8.33
N LYS A 74 15.11 1.90 7.36
CA LYS A 74 14.38 1.94 6.09
C LYS A 74 14.59 0.61 5.36
N LEU A 75 13.65 0.26 4.49
CA LEU A 75 13.91 -0.80 3.52
C LEU A 75 15.14 -0.41 2.69
N SER A 76 15.93 -1.40 2.29
CA SER A 76 16.99 -1.15 1.31
C SER A 76 16.37 -0.60 0.03
N VAL A 77 17.13 0.21 -0.70
CA VAL A 77 16.67 0.82 -1.96
C VAL A 77 16.23 -0.27 -2.94
N LYS A 78 16.98 -1.38 -2.99
CA LYS A 78 16.66 -2.54 -3.84
C LYS A 78 15.28 -3.11 -3.50
N LEU A 79 15.02 -3.46 -2.23
CA LEU A 79 13.73 -4.02 -1.83
C LEU A 79 12.57 -3.06 -2.03
N THR A 80 12.80 -1.77 -1.76
CA THR A 80 11.81 -0.71 -2.02
C THR A 80 11.42 -0.68 -3.49
N LEU A 81 12.41 -0.66 -4.39
CA LEU A 81 12.17 -0.66 -5.83
C LEU A 81 11.49 -1.95 -6.30
N THR A 82 11.95 -3.11 -5.84
CA THR A 82 11.33 -4.40 -6.20
C THR A 82 9.85 -4.45 -5.83
N LEU A 83 9.49 -4.04 -4.60
CA LEU A 83 8.10 -4.04 -4.16
C LEU A 83 7.24 -3.05 -4.94
N LEU A 84 7.78 -1.87 -5.27
CA LEU A 84 7.08 -0.89 -6.09
C LEU A 84 6.87 -1.40 -7.52
N VAL A 85 7.88 -2.04 -8.13
CA VAL A 85 7.75 -2.65 -9.46
C VAL A 85 6.67 -3.74 -9.45
N ILE A 86 6.67 -4.61 -8.45
CA ILE A 86 5.63 -5.65 -8.30
C ILE A 86 4.24 -5.02 -8.17
N ALA A 87 4.09 -3.98 -7.34
CA ALA A 87 2.82 -3.27 -7.18
C ALA A 87 2.33 -2.65 -8.50
N VAL A 88 3.22 -2.02 -9.27
CA VAL A 88 2.90 -1.43 -10.57
C VAL A 88 2.50 -2.50 -11.59
N LEU A 89 3.22 -3.63 -11.63
CA LEU A 89 2.87 -4.74 -12.52
C LEU A 89 1.49 -5.31 -12.21
N LEU A 90 1.16 -5.49 -10.93
CA LEU A 90 -0.17 -5.96 -10.51
C LEU A 90 -1.29 -5.01 -10.94
N ILE A 91 -1.07 -3.69 -10.84
CA ILE A 91 -2.03 -2.67 -11.31
C ILE A 91 -2.22 -2.75 -12.82
N ILE A 92 -1.15 -2.92 -13.59
CA ILE A 92 -1.24 -3.03 -15.07
C ILE A 92 -1.97 -4.31 -15.48
N ILE A 93 -1.74 -5.42 -14.77
CA ILE A 93 -2.30 -6.73 -15.09
C ILE A 93 -3.76 -6.86 -14.59
N ALA A 94 -4.16 -6.12 -13.56
CA ALA A 94 -5.49 -6.22 -12.95
C ALA A 94 -6.68 -6.19 -13.94
N PRO A 95 -6.78 -5.22 -14.89
CA PRO A 95 -7.88 -5.20 -15.86
C PRO A 95 -7.76 -6.28 -16.95
N ILE A 96 -6.61 -6.95 -17.09
CA ILE A 96 -6.36 -8.00 -18.10
C ILE A 96 -6.82 -9.36 -17.58
N VAL A 97 -6.65 -9.61 -16.27
CA VAL A 97 -6.98 -10.89 -15.60
C VAL A 97 -8.39 -10.84 -14.98
N SER A 98 -9.21 -9.90 -15.44
CA SER A 98 -10.56 -9.61 -14.91
C SER A 98 -11.57 -10.72 -15.17
#